data_AF-A0A2H5VEQ0-F1
#
_entry.id   AF-A0A2H5VEQ0-F1
#
_cell.length_a   1.000
_cell.length_b   1.000
_cell.length_c   1.000
_cell.angle_alpha   90.00
_cell.angle_beta   90.00
_cell.angle_gamma   90.00
#
_symmetry.space_group_name_H-M   'P 1'
#
loop_
_entity.id
_entity.type
_entity.pdbx_description
1 polymer ?
#
loop_
_entity_poly.entity_id
_entity_poly.type
_entity_poly.pdbx_seq_one_letter_code
_entity_poly.pdbx_strand_id
1 'polypeptide(L)'
;MLLLLFPISFILGERVELNKLFIPPQRFNFVFLVYLITNLLFLFYYFFPLKIIFTLASLTFFIAISIMLVTEGSLLRILQRHLTHHLFIAYFWGILGSILLIIYSLTELRLYDAFIHSLSLGFIGTMILAHAPIIALAALGLRKKKNSYLPLILLTLANILRITTDLFLLFLDSEILRILLILSGGLVLATILAFITIFLFRRY
;
A
#
# COMPACT_ATOMS: atom_id res chain seq x y z
N MET A 1 4.91 6.17 -11.32
CA MET A 1 3.79 5.20 -11.49
C MET A 1 4.25 3.82 -11.94
N LEU A 2 4.93 3.67 -13.08
CA LEU A 2 5.30 2.35 -13.62
C LEU A 2 6.06 1.45 -12.63
N LEU A 3 6.97 2.04 -11.84
CA LEU A 3 7.69 1.31 -10.79
C LEU A 3 6.81 0.79 -9.65
N LEU A 4 5.67 1.43 -9.38
CA LEU A 4 4.72 0.98 -8.35
C LEU A 4 3.77 -0.10 -8.87
N LEU A 5 3.60 -0.20 -10.19
CA LEU A 5 2.69 -1.17 -10.79
C LEU A 5 3.12 -2.61 -10.50
N PHE A 6 4.42 -2.89 -10.60
CA PHE A 6 4.97 -4.20 -10.31
C PHE A 6 4.69 -4.65 -8.86
N PRO A 7 5.14 -3.93 -7.80
CA PRO A 7 4.91 -4.37 -6.43
C PRO A 7 3.43 -4.42 -6.07
N ILE A 8 2.60 -3.50 -6.56
CA ILE A 8 1.15 -3.54 -6.33
C ILE A 8 0.54 -4.81 -6.95
N SER A 9 0.85 -5.08 -8.21
CA SER A 9 0.31 -6.25 -8.91
C SER A 9 0.81 -7.57 -8.32
N PHE A 10 2.07 -7.60 -7.85
CA PHE A 10 2.64 -8.75 -7.14
C PHE A 10 1.87 -9.04 -5.84
N ILE A 11 1.68 -8.02 -4.99
CA ILE A 11 0.95 -8.15 -3.72
C ILE A 11 -0.50 -8.62 -3.98
N LEU A 12 -1.18 -8.02 -4.96
CA LEU A 12 -2.56 -8.42 -5.29
C LEU A 12 -2.63 -9.85 -5.84
N GLY A 13 -1.69 -10.23 -6.71
CA GLY A 13 -1.62 -11.59 -7.26
C GLY A 13 -1.40 -12.64 -6.18
N GLU A 14 -0.44 -12.41 -5.29
CA GLU A 14 -0.20 -13.27 -4.12
C GLU A 14 -1.47 -13.43 -3.28
N ARG A 15 -2.19 -12.34 -3.00
CA ARG A 15 -3.42 -12.38 -2.19
C ARG A 15 -4.57 -13.11 -2.88
N VAL A 16 -4.71 -12.94 -4.19
CA VAL A 16 -5.68 -13.70 -4.99
C VAL A 16 -5.34 -15.19 -4.93
N GLU A 17 -4.06 -15.55 -5.08
CA GLU A 17 -3.60 -16.94 -5.00
C GLU A 17 -3.83 -17.56 -3.61
N LEU A 18 -3.48 -16.84 -2.55
CA LEU A 18 -3.70 -17.30 -1.17
C LEU A 18 -5.19 -17.46 -0.84
N ASN A 19 -6.06 -16.59 -1.35
CA ASN A 19 -7.51 -16.71 -1.13
C ASN A 19 -8.15 -17.86 -1.90
N LYS A 20 -7.57 -18.31 -3.03
CA LYS A 20 -8.04 -19.52 -3.76
C LYS A 20 -7.99 -20.79 -2.92
N LEU A 21 -7.10 -20.83 -1.93
CA LEU A 21 -7.01 -21.96 -1.00
C LEU A 21 -8.27 -22.11 -0.13
N PHE A 22 -9.09 -21.06 -0.04
CA PHE A 22 -10.22 -20.99 0.90
C PHE A 22 -11.56 -20.62 0.27
N ILE A 23 -11.58 -20.05 -0.94
CA ILE A 23 -12.80 -19.53 -1.61
C ILE A 23 -12.81 -19.94 -3.09
N PRO A 24 -13.98 -20.25 -3.70
CA PRO A 24 -14.07 -20.63 -5.11
C PRO A 24 -13.39 -19.62 -6.07
N PRO A 25 -12.54 -20.10 -6.99
CA PRO A 25 -11.51 -19.29 -7.66
C PRO A 25 -12.02 -18.32 -8.74
N GLN A 26 -13.27 -18.43 -9.14
CA GLN A 26 -13.74 -17.84 -10.42
C GLN A 26 -13.88 -16.31 -10.38
N ARG A 27 -14.35 -15.73 -9.27
CA ARG A 27 -14.62 -14.29 -9.17
C ARG A 27 -13.33 -13.46 -9.08
N PHE A 28 -12.38 -13.88 -8.24
CA PHE A 28 -11.10 -13.19 -8.08
C PHE A 28 -10.26 -13.20 -9.36
N ASN A 29 -10.25 -14.33 -10.06
CA ASN A 29 -9.48 -14.46 -11.31
C ASN A 29 -9.95 -13.48 -12.37
N PHE A 30 -11.26 -13.30 -12.52
CA PHE A 30 -11.80 -12.37 -13.51
C PHE A 30 -11.42 -10.92 -13.18
N VAL A 31 -11.68 -10.47 -11.95
CA VAL A 31 -11.38 -9.08 -11.54
C VAL A 31 -9.88 -8.80 -11.61
N PHE A 32 -9.04 -9.75 -11.18
CA PHE A 32 -7.59 -9.61 -11.27
C PHE A 32 -7.08 -9.62 -12.71
N LEU A 33 -7.64 -10.47 -13.58
CA LEU A 33 -7.28 -10.49 -15.00
C LEU A 33 -7.63 -9.17 -15.67
N VAL A 34 -8.81 -8.61 -15.39
CA VAL A 34 -9.21 -7.31 -15.95
C VAL A 34 -8.33 -6.18 -15.40
N TYR A 35 -7.95 -6.22 -14.12
CA TYR A 35 -6.94 -5.33 -13.56
C TYR A 35 -5.59 -5.43 -14.31
N LEU A 36 -5.09 -6.64 -14.57
CA LEU A 36 -3.83 -6.81 -15.31
C LEU A 36 -3.94 -6.29 -16.74
N ILE A 37 -5.01 -6.63 -17.46
CA ILE A 37 -5.24 -6.18 -18.84
C ILE A 37 -5.30 -4.65 -18.89
N THR A 38 -6.07 -4.02 -18.00
CA THR A 38 -6.16 -2.54 -17.96
C THR A 38 -4.82 -1.88 -17.67
N ASN A 39 -3.98 -2.48 -16.81
CA ASN A 39 -2.63 -1.98 -16.54
C ASN A 39 -1.63 -2.24 -17.68
N LEU A 40 -1.75 -3.37 -18.37
CA LEU A 40 -0.96 -3.63 -19.59
C LEU A 40 -1.35 -2.66 -20.71
N LEU A 41 -2.64 -2.41 -20.91
CA LEU A 41 -3.12 -1.39 -21.85
C LEU A 41 -2.67 0.01 -21.42
N PHE A 42 -2.65 0.28 -20.10
CA PHE A 42 -2.06 1.50 -19.58
C PHE A 42 -0.57 1.58 -19.90
N LEU A 43 0.23 0.51 -19.97
CA LEU A 43 1.65 0.60 -20.38
C LEU A 43 1.85 1.12 -21.81
N PHE A 44 0.87 0.90 -22.70
CA PHE A 44 0.83 1.52 -24.03
C PHE A 44 0.47 3.03 -23.98
N TYR A 45 0.42 3.60 -22.76
CA TYR A 45 0.35 5.00 -22.31
C TYR A 45 0.83 6.05 -23.31
N TYR A 46 1.99 5.80 -23.92
CA TYR A 46 2.70 6.79 -24.72
C TYR A 46 2.04 7.08 -26.06
N PHE A 47 1.09 6.26 -26.51
CA PHE A 47 0.59 6.29 -27.87
C PHE A 47 -0.86 6.76 -28.05
N PHE A 48 -1.64 6.97 -26.97
CA PHE A 48 -3.08 7.22 -27.09
C PHE A 48 -3.65 8.37 -26.23
N PRO A 49 -4.64 9.12 -26.74
CA PRO A 49 -5.32 10.20 -26.01
C PRO A 49 -6.28 9.71 -24.91
N LEU A 50 -6.47 8.40 -24.74
CA LEU A 50 -7.42 7.79 -23.79
C LEU A 50 -6.84 7.62 -22.36
N LYS A 51 -5.85 8.43 -22.00
CA LYS A 51 -5.07 8.35 -20.75
C LYS A 51 -5.94 8.28 -19.49
N ILE A 52 -6.95 9.15 -19.41
CA ILE A 52 -7.86 9.24 -18.25
C ILE A 52 -8.67 7.95 -18.08
N ILE A 53 -9.12 7.35 -19.19
CA ILE A 53 -9.98 6.15 -19.16
C ILE A 53 -9.21 4.95 -18.61
N PHE A 54 -7.98 4.71 -19.07
CA PHE A 54 -7.16 3.60 -18.57
C PHE A 54 -6.73 3.80 -17.12
N THR A 55 -6.44 5.05 -16.72
CA THR A 55 -6.11 5.38 -15.33
C THR A 55 -7.30 5.12 -14.42
N LEU A 56 -8.49 5.59 -14.80
CA LEU A 56 -9.73 5.36 -14.05
C LEU A 56 -10.07 3.87 -13.99
N ALA A 57 -9.95 3.14 -15.10
CA ALA A 57 -10.26 1.71 -15.17
C ALA A 57 -9.33 0.87 -14.27
N SER A 58 -8.01 0.99 -14.42
CA SER A 58 -7.04 0.24 -13.60
C SER A 58 -7.31 0.43 -12.10
N LEU A 59 -7.75 1.62 -11.74
CA LEU A 59 -7.87 2.07 -10.38
C LEU A 59 -9.24 1.75 -9.76
N THR A 60 -10.32 1.76 -10.55
CA THR A 60 -11.59 1.16 -10.13
C THR A 60 -11.45 -0.34 -9.93
N PHE A 61 -10.68 -1.03 -10.79
CA PHE A 61 -10.36 -2.45 -10.57
C PHE A 61 -9.51 -2.68 -9.33
N PHE A 62 -8.54 -1.80 -9.03
CA PHE A 62 -7.78 -1.85 -7.78
C PHE A 62 -8.68 -1.69 -6.54
N ILE A 63 -9.63 -0.75 -6.57
CA ILE A 63 -10.57 -0.55 -5.46
C ILE A 63 -11.50 -1.76 -5.34
N ALA A 64 -12.05 -2.26 -6.44
CA ALA A 64 -12.94 -3.41 -6.46
C ALA A 64 -12.27 -4.66 -5.88
N ILE A 65 -11.04 -4.97 -6.32
CA ILE A 65 -10.30 -6.12 -5.81
C ILE A 65 -9.92 -5.94 -4.33
N SER A 66 -9.56 -4.72 -3.91
CA SER A 66 -9.27 -4.43 -2.50
C SER A 66 -10.49 -4.66 -1.61
N ILE A 67 -11.66 -4.18 -2.02
CA ILE A 67 -12.92 -4.38 -1.29
C ILE A 67 -13.24 -5.87 -1.21
N MET A 68 -13.18 -6.59 -2.34
CA MET A 68 -13.45 -8.04 -2.37
C MET A 68 -12.49 -8.82 -1.47
N LEU A 69 -11.19 -8.50 -1.48
CA LEU A 69 -10.20 -9.18 -0.64
C LEU A 69 -10.42 -8.90 0.85
N VAL A 70 -10.90 -7.71 1.22
CA VAL A 70 -11.24 -7.37 2.62
C VAL A 70 -12.53 -8.04 3.07
N THR A 71 -13.58 -8.02 2.25
CA THR A 71 -14.89 -8.60 2.61
C THR A 71 -14.82 -10.11 2.68
N GLU A 72 -14.18 -10.76 1.71
CA GLU A 72 -14.10 -12.21 1.62
C GLU A 72 -12.95 -12.78 2.48
N GLY A 73 -11.84 -12.05 2.65
CA GLY A 73 -10.78 -12.39 3.60
C GLY A 73 -11.21 -12.33 5.07
N SER A 74 -12.35 -11.67 5.37
CA SER A 74 -12.95 -11.64 6.70
C SER A 74 -13.48 -13.00 7.18
N LEU A 75 -13.54 -14.02 6.31
CA LEU A 75 -13.89 -15.40 6.69
C LEU A 75 -12.72 -16.18 7.34
N LEU A 76 -11.46 -15.74 7.19
CA LEU A 76 -10.26 -16.37 7.80
C LEU A 76 -10.06 -16.00 9.29
N ARG A 77 -11.18 -15.76 9.99
CA ARG A 77 -11.41 -14.72 11.00
C ARG A 77 -10.71 -14.83 12.37
N ILE A 78 -9.78 -15.75 12.63
CA ILE A 78 -9.32 -15.97 14.02
C ILE A 78 -7.79 -16.10 14.19
N LEU A 79 -7.03 -16.56 13.21
CA LEU A 79 -5.65 -16.99 13.51
C LEU A 79 -4.60 -15.86 13.64
N GLN A 80 -4.80 -14.66 13.06
CA GLN A 80 -3.75 -13.62 13.07
C GLN A 80 -4.31 -12.19 13.09
N ARG A 81 -4.89 -11.75 14.23
CA ARG A 81 -5.34 -10.36 14.44
C ARG A 81 -4.32 -9.31 13.96
N HIS A 82 -3.03 -9.56 14.15
CA HIS A 82 -1.95 -8.66 13.72
C HIS A 82 -1.91 -8.43 12.21
N LEU A 83 -2.13 -9.48 11.42
CA LEU A 83 -2.14 -9.40 9.96
C LEU A 83 -3.37 -8.63 9.47
N THR A 84 -4.52 -8.80 10.12
CA THR A 84 -5.76 -8.12 9.78
C THR A 84 -5.64 -6.60 9.90
N HIS A 85 -4.97 -6.09 10.94
CA HIS A 85 -4.78 -4.64 11.11
C HIS A 85 -3.91 -4.05 9.99
N HIS A 86 -2.80 -4.73 9.65
CA HIS A 86 -1.94 -4.30 8.55
C HIS A 86 -2.68 -4.29 7.22
N LEU A 87 -3.44 -5.34 6.94
CA LEU A 87 -4.25 -5.44 5.72
C LEU A 87 -5.23 -4.28 5.60
N PHE A 88 -5.99 -4.00 6.66
CA PHE A 88 -6.97 -2.93 6.66
C PHE A 88 -6.31 -1.56 6.40
N ILE A 89 -5.22 -1.27 7.12
CA ILE A 89 -4.46 -0.02 6.96
C ILE A 89 -3.86 0.08 5.56
N ALA A 90 -3.27 -1.01 5.05
CA ALA A 90 -2.72 -1.04 3.70
C ALA A 90 -3.79 -0.71 2.66
N TYR A 91 -4.91 -1.44 2.64
CA TYR A 91 -5.97 -1.20 1.66
C TYR A 91 -6.59 0.18 1.78
N PHE A 92 -6.72 0.73 3.00
CA PHE A 92 -7.12 2.12 3.20
C PHE A 92 -6.20 3.07 2.43
N TRP A 93 -4.88 2.93 2.61
CA TRP A 93 -3.90 3.75 1.89
C TRP A 93 -3.86 3.50 0.38
N GLY A 94 -4.10 2.25 -0.03
CA GLY A 94 -4.22 1.89 -1.43
C GLY A 94 -5.37 2.66 -2.09
N ILE A 95 -6.57 2.59 -1.49
CA ILE A 95 -7.77 3.28 -1.96
C ILE A 95 -7.56 4.80 -1.94
N LEU A 96 -7.00 5.35 -0.86
CA LEU A 96 -6.73 6.79 -0.77
C LEU A 96 -5.73 7.26 -1.84
N GLY A 97 -4.63 6.53 -2.03
CA GLY A 97 -3.63 6.83 -3.04
C GLY A 97 -4.19 6.72 -4.45
N SER A 98 -5.07 5.75 -4.66
CA SER A 98 -5.85 5.62 -5.88
C SER A 98 -6.73 6.87 -6.13
N ILE A 99 -7.51 7.31 -5.14
CA ILE A 99 -8.34 8.52 -5.26
C ILE A 99 -7.49 9.75 -5.57
N LEU A 100 -6.38 9.95 -4.85
CA LEU A 100 -5.47 11.08 -5.06
C LEU A 100 -4.86 11.07 -6.47
N LEU A 101 -4.54 9.90 -7.01
CA LEU A 101 -4.06 9.75 -8.39
C LEU A 101 -5.14 10.13 -9.43
N ILE A 102 -6.41 9.83 -9.18
CA ILE A 102 -7.50 10.30 -10.06
C ILE A 102 -7.52 11.83 -10.07
N ILE A 103 -7.54 12.44 -8.88
CA ILE A 103 -7.61 13.90 -8.75
C ILE A 103 -6.40 14.53 -9.44
N TYR A 104 -5.20 14.01 -9.19
CA TYR A 104 -3.98 14.43 -9.89
C TYR A 104 -4.11 14.35 -11.41
N SER A 105 -4.63 13.24 -11.93
CA SER A 105 -4.75 13.01 -13.38
C SER A 105 -5.81 13.89 -14.05
N LEU A 106 -6.81 14.37 -13.30
CA LEU A 106 -7.88 15.24 -13.80
C LEU A 106 -7.56 16.73 -13.66
N THR A 107 -6.81 17.10 -12.63
CA THR A 107 -6.65 18.51 -12.22
C THR A 107 -5.22 19.04 -12.40
N GLU A 108 -4.25 18.15 -12.62
CA GLU A 108 -2.81 18.47 -12.64
C GLU A 108 -2.31 19.23 -11.40
N LEU A 109 -3.07 19.18 -10.29
CA LEU A 109 -2.69 19.75 -9.00
C LEU A 109 -1.40 19.11 -8.48
N ARG A 110 -0.71 19.77 -7.56
CA ARG A 110 0.50 19.26 -6.88
C ARG A 110 0.17 18.15 -5.87
N LEU A 111 -0.42 17.05 -6.36
CA LEU A 111 -0.81 15.87 -5.58
C LEU A 111 0.09 14.67 -5.84
N TYR A 112 1.12 14.86 -6.67
CA TYR A 112 2.02 13.79 -7.08
C TYR A 112 2.66 13.09 -5.87
N ASP A 113 3.19 13.89 -4.93
CA ASP A 113 3.86 13.36 -3.76
C ASP A 113 2.88 12.65 -2.83
N ALA A 114 1.70 13.22 -2.56
CA ALA A 114 0.67 12.58 -1.74
C ALA A 114 0.24 11.21 -2.29
N PHE A 115 -0.10 11.09 -3.58
CA PHE A 115 -0.57 9.81 -4.12
C PHE A 115 0.55 8.77 -4.17
N ILE A 116 1.77 9.17 -4.53
CA ILE A 116 2.92 8.27 -4.58
C ILE A 116 3.24 7.74 -3.18
N HIS A 117 3.25 8.58 -2.15
CA HIS A 117 3.52 8.14 -0.78
C HIS A 117 2.40 7.27 -0.21
N SER A 118 1.14 7.59 -0.52
CA SER A 118 0.00 6.75 -0.14
C SER A 118 0.10 5.34 -0.72
N LEU A 119 0.50 5.19 -1.99
CA LEU A 119 0.67 3.87 -2.60
C LEU A 119 1.97 3.18 -2.17
N SER A 120 3.08 3.90 -2.09
CA SER A 120 4.40 3.32 -1.79
C SER A 120 4.60 3.01 -0.32
N LEU A 121 4.49 3.99 0.57
CA LEU A 121 4.69 3.77 2.00
C LEU A 121 3.40 3.27 2.66
N GLY A 122 2.27 3.89 2.32
CA GLY A 122 0.97 3.55 2.88
C GLY A 122 0.52 2.13 2.52
N PHE A 123 0.40 1.80 1.24
CA PHE A 123 -0.04 0.46 0.80
C PHE A 123 1.10 -0.56 0.78
N ILE A 124 2.11 -0.37 -0.09
CA ILE A 124 3.19 -1.36 -0.26
C ILE A 124 3.98 -1.53 1.05
N GLY A 125 4.41 -0.43 1.67
CA GLY A 125 5.18 -0.47 2.91
C GLY A 125 4.44 -1.19 4.05
N THR A 126 3.15 -0.89 4.24
CA THR A 126 2.33 -1.59 5.24
C THR A 126 2.15 -3.07 4.93
N MET A 127 1.96 -3.44 3.66
CA MET A 127 1.87 -4.85 3.24
C MET A 127 3.18 -5.60 3.48
N ILE A 128 4.33 -4.98 3.17
CA ILE A 128 5.64 -5.54 3.47
C ILE A 128 5.78 -5.76 4.97
N LEU A 129 5.47 -4.77 5.81
CA LEU A 129 5.53 -4.92 7.28
C LEU A 129 4.60 -6.04 7.80
N ALA A 130 3.48 -6.28 7.13
CA ALA A 130 2.55 -7.36 7.48
C ALA A 130 3.18 -8.76 7.31
N HIS A 131 4.09 -8.92 6.34
CA HIS A 131 4.69 -10.20 5.95
C HIS A 131 6.16 -10.33 6.33
N ALA A 132 6.83 -9.21 6.58
CA ALA A 132 8.24 -9.17 6.92
C ALA A 132 8.61 -10.04 8.14
N PRO A 133 7.79 -10.18 9.21
CA PRO A 133 8.08 -11.13 10.28
C PRO A 133 8.12 -12.59 9.81
N ILE A 134 7.20 -12.97 8.92
CA ILE A 134 7.10 -14.33 8.37
C ILE A 134 8.29 -14.60 7.45
N ILE A 135 8.63 -13.64 6.59
CA ILE A 135 9.79 -13.73 5.70
C ILE A 135 11.08 -13.78 6.51
N ALA A 136 11.23 -12.94 7.54
CA ALA A 136 12.40 -12.94 8.41
C ALA A 136 12.56 -14.27 9.17
N LEU A 137 11.45 -14.89 9.59
CA LEU A 137 11.47 -16.24 10.18
C LEU A 137 11.99 -17.27 9.18
N ALA A 138 11.45 -17.30 7.97
CA ALA A 138 11.77 -18.29 6.95
C ALA A 138 13.17 -18.12 6.34
N ALA A 139 13.57 -16.88 6.04
CA ALA A 139 14.82 -16.58 5.34
C ALA A 139 16.04 -16.51 6.28
N LEU A 140 15.86 -16.07 7.52
CA LEU A 140 16.96 -15.85 8.47
C LEU A 140 16.98 -16.87 9.61
N GLY A 141 16.09 -17.86 9.61
CA GLY A 141 16.01 -18.90 10.65
C GLY A 141 15.74 -18.35 12.05
N LEU A 142 15.12 -17.17 12.15
CA LEU A 142 14.90 -16.49 13.42
C LEU A 142 13.82 -17.23 14.25
N ARG A 143 13.78 -16.99 15.56
CA ARG A 143 12.70 -17.51 16.42
C ARG A 143 11.45 -16.64 16.30
N LYS A 144 10.27 -17.24 16.43
CA LYS A 144 8.98 -16.54 16.44
C LYS A 144 8.95 -15.53 17.59
N LYS A 145 9.06 -14.24 17.26
CA LYS A 145 8.97 -13.14 18.23
C LYS A 145 7.52 -12.69 18.40
N LYS A 146 7.22 -12.03 19.53
CA LYS A 146 5.93 -11.33 19.70
C LYS A 146 5.78 -10.29 18.60
N ASN A 147 4.64 -10.30 17.93
CA ASN A 147 4.28 -9.30 16.95
C ASN A 147 4.31 -7.90 17.60
N SER A 148 5.07 -6.97 17.03
CA SER A 148 5.14 -5.59 17.49
C SER A 148 4.40 -4.68 16.52
N TYR A 149 3.51 -3.84 17.03
CA TYR A 149 2.83 -2.81 16.24
C TYR A 149 3.66 -1.54 16.08
N LEU A 150 4.82 -1.43 16.73
CA LEU A 150 5.62 -0.20 16.71
C LEU A 150 6.02 0.23 15.29
N PRO A 151 6.56 -0.65 14.41
CA PRO A 151 6.88 -0.25 13.04
C PRO A 151 5.62 0.19 12.25
N LEU A 152 4.50 -0.50 12.45
CA LEU A 152 3.24 -0.14 11.80
C LEU A 152 2.77 1.27 12.21
N ILE A 153 2.80 1.56 13.51
CA ILE A 153 2.36 2.86 14.04
C ILE A 153 3.25 3.97 13.49
N LEU A 154 4.58 3.79 13.54
CA LEU A 154 5.53 4.78 13.03
C LEU A 154 5.33 5.02 11.52
N LEU A 155 5.16 3.97 10.72
CA LEU A 155 4.94 4.09 9.29
C LEU A 155 3.63 4.82 8.98
N THR A 156 2.56 4.46 9.71
CA THR A 156 1.24 5.07 9.53
C THR A 156 1.28 6.56 9.89
N LEU A 157 1.93 6.92 11.01
CA LEU A 157 2.10 8.32 11.40
C LEU A 157 2.96 9.10 10.40
N ALA A 158 4.06 8.50 9.92
CA ALA A 158 4.90 9.10 8.88
C ALA A 158 4.09 9.42 7.63
N ASN A 159 3.26 8.46 7.19
CA ASN A 159 2.47 8.60 5.98
C ASN A 159 1.30 9.58 6.13
N ILE A 160 0.62 9.58 7.29
CA ILE A 160 -0.39 10.61 7.63
C ILE A 160 0.26 11.98 7.55
N LEU A 161 1.39 12.18 8.25
CA LEU A 161 2.06 13.46 8.31
C LEU A 161 2.50 13.91 6.92
N ARG A 162 3.05 13.00 6.10
CA ARG A 162 3.45 13.31 4.73
C ARG A 162 2.26 13.79 3.89
N ILE A 163 1.18 13.03 3.87
CA ILE A 163 0.03 13.30 3.00
C ILE A 163 -0.73 14.54 3.44
N THR A 164 -1.00 14.71 4.74
CA THR A 164 -1.71 15.90 5.23
C THR A 164 -0.90 17.16 4.96
N THR A 165 0.41 17.11 5.18
CA THR A 165 1.29 18.26 4.93
C THR A 165 1.34 18.62 3.45
N ASP A 166 1.42 17.64 2.55
CA ASP A 166 1.37 17.87 1.10
C ASP A 166 0.05 18.52 0.68
N LEU A 167 -1.07 18.05 1.23
CA LEU A 167 -2.40 18.63 1.00
C LEU A 167 -2.52 20.07 1.53
N PHE A 168 -1.98 20.37 2.72
CA PHE A 168 -2.02 21.72 3.28
C PHE A 168 -1.14 22.70 2.49
N LEU A 169 -0.01 22.24 1.95
CA LEU A 169 0.88 23.06 1.11
C LEU A 169 0.21 23.52 -0.21
N LEU A 170 -0.89 22.90 -0.62
CA LEU A 170 -1.70 23.39 -1.74
C LEU A 170 -2.37 24.74 -1.43
N PHE A 171 -2.66 25.01 -0.16
CA PHE A 171 -3.43 26.17 0.28
C PHE A 171 -2.59 27.18 1.06
N LEU A 172 -1.57 26.70 1.80
CA LEU A 172 -0.77 27.49 2.72
C LEU A 172 0.71 27.15 2.51
N ASP A 173 1.51 28.11 2.04
CA ASP A 173 2.96 27.96 2.08
C ASP A 173 3.48 28.39 3.46
N SER A 174 4.03 27.46 4.22
CA SER A 174 4.60 27.76 5.54
C SER A 174 5.83 26.92 5.83
N GLU A 175 6.80 27.53 6.52
CA GLU A 175 8.01 26.85 7.00
C GLU A 175 7.67 25.68 7.94
N ILE A 176 6.60 25.81 8.73
CA ILE A 176 6.14 24.74 9.63
C ILE A 176 5.78 23.49 8.82
N LEU A 177 5.03 23.62 7.73
CA LEU A 177 4.68 22.49 6.86
C LEU A 177 5.95 21.88 6.23
N ARG A 178 6.92 22.69 5.82
CA ARG A 178 8.20 22.17 5.29
C ARG A 178 8.98 21.35 6.33
N ILE A 179 8.98 21.80 7.60
CA ILE A 179 9.57 21.03 8.71
C ILE A 179 8.80 19.72 8.94
N LEU A 180 7.46 19.74 8.90
CA LEU A 180 6.65 18.51 9.02
C LEU A 180 6.93 17.51 7.90
N LEU A 181 7.20 17.96 6.67
CA LEU A 181 7.66 17.10 5.57
C LEU A 181 8.98 16.40 5.90
N ILE A 182 9.95 17.12 6.46
CA ILE A 182 11.25 16.54 6.85
C ILE A 182 11.06 15.52 7.99
N LEU A 183 10.27 15.88 9.00
CA LEU A 183 9.93 14.99 10.12
C LEU A 183 9.25 13.71 9.65
N SER A 184 8.37 13.78 8.65
CA SER A 184 7.74 12.60 8.07
C SER A 184 8.78 11.61 7.53
N GLY A 185 9.82 12.11 6.84
CA GLY A 185 10.94 11.29 6.37
C GLY A 185 11.75 10.67 7.50
N GLY A 186 11.99 11.43 8.58
CA GLY A 186 12.61 10.92 9.80
C GLY A 186 11.82 9.77 10.44
N LEU A 187 10.49 9.85 10.47
CA LEU A 187 9.63 8.78 10.99
C LEU A 187 9.68 7.50 10.13
N VAL A 188 9.86 7.63 8.80
CA VAL A 188 10.09 6.47 7.93
C VAL A 188 11.41 5.78 8.27
N LEU A 189 12.49 6.54 8.48
CA LEU A 189 13.77 5.98 8.91
C LEU A 189 13.66 5.31 10.28
N ALA A 190 12.97 5.98 11.22
CA ALA A 190 12.70 5.42 12.54
C ALA A 190 11.90 4.11 12.47
N THR A 191 10.96 3.99 11.53
CA THR A 191 10.23 2.75 11.26
C THR A 191 11.16 1.61 10.89
N ILE A 192 12.08 1.85 9.95
CA ILE A 192 13.04 0.84 9.47
C ILE A 192 13.95 0.41 10.62
N LEU A 193 14.47 1.38 11.38
CA LEU A 193 15.32 1.11 12.55
C LEU A 193 14.56 0.33 13.64
N ALA A 194 13.32 0.70 13.93
CA ALA A 194 12.47 -0.03 14.88
C ALA A 194 12.23 -1.47 14.42
N PHE A 195 11.97 -1.67 13.12
CA PHE A 195 11.81 -2.99 12.54
C PHE A 195 13.09 -3.83 12.70
N ILE A 196 14.24 -3.30 12.28
CA ILE A 196 15.55 -3.98 12.39
C ILE A 196 15.87 -4.33 13.84
N THR A 197 15.72 -3.39 14.78
CA THR A 197 16.07 -3.62 16.18
C THR A 197 15.17 -4.68 16.83
N ILE A 198 13.86 -4.64 16.58
CA ILE A 198 12.90 -5.60 17.12
C ILE A 198 13.13 -6.99 16.54
N PHE A 199 13.24 -7.09 15.22
CA PHE A 199 13.23 -8.38 14.52
C PHE A 199 14.63 -8.99 14.37
N LEU A 200 15.68 -8.21 14.12
CA LEU A 200 17.05 -8.73 13.94
C LEU A 200 17.85 -8.79 15.26
N PHE A 201 17.82 -7.74 16.09
CA PHE A 201 18.78 -7.62 17.20
C PHE A 201 18.32 -8.13 18.56
N ARG A 202 17.01 -8.25 18.81
CA ARG A 202 16.51 -8.77 20.10
C ARG A 202 16.79 -10.28 20.22
N ARG A 203 18.00 -10.65 20.63
CA ARG A 203 18.46 -12.02 20.96
C ARG A 203 18.34 -12.25 22.46
N TYR A 204 17.14 -12.40 23.01
CA TYR A 204 16.97 -12.91 24.38
C TYR A 204 15.70 -13.75 24.43
#